data_AF-A0A821LR70-F1
#
_entry.id   AF-A0A821LR70-F1
#
_cell.length_a   1.000
_cell.length_b   1.000
_cell.length_c   1.000
_cell.angle_alpha   90.00
_cell.angle_beta   90.00
_cell.angle_gamma   90.00
#
_symmetry.space_group_name_H-M   'P 1'
#
loop_
_entity.id
_entity.type
_entity.pdbx_description
1 polymer ?
#
loop_
_entity_poly.entity_id
_entity_poly.type
_entity_poly.pdbx_seq_one_letter_code
_entity_poly.pdbx_strand_id
1 'polypeptide(L)'
;VLLPAIQFSFPPWLYNDEQVIRIAYKCLEIRERYRSILLSTAEECVQYGTPMIRPLWFCDPYDANALICENEYMLGNNLLIAPVLEENANQLNIYLPQGKWKCIRDEQVYEGNQSYLYSVTIEDIPVFERC
;
A
#
# COMPACT_ATOMS: atom_id res chain seq x y z
N VAL A 1 -3.12 5.95 -3.90
CA VAL A 1 -2.36 6.11 -5.16
C VAL A 1 -1.79 4.83 -5.74
N LEU A 2 -1.51 3.81 -4.92
CA LEU A 2 -1.02 2.51 -5.39
C LEU A 2 -2.15 1.54 -5.75
N LEU A 3 -3.19 2.06 -6.42
CA LEU A 3 -4.24 1.28 -7.06
C LEU A 3 -3.95 1.20 -8.58
N PRO A 4 -4.56 0.27 -9.34
CA PRO A 4 -4.28 0.10 -10.78
C PRO A 4 -4.46 1.40 -11.56
N ALA A 5 -5.55 2.11 -11.27
CA ALA A 5 -5.83 3.43 -11.83
C ALA A 5 -5.86 4.50 -10.73
N ILE A 6 -5.52 5.73 -11.10
CA ILE A 6 -5.80 6.94 -10.32
C ILE A 6 -6.67 7.85 -11.18
N GLN A 7 -7.73 8.35 -10.59
CA GLN A 7 -8.57 9.39 -11.16
C GLN A 7 -8.96 10.35 -10.04
N PHE A 8 -8.80 11.65 -10.29
CA PHE A 8 -9.38 12.69 -9.44
C PHE A 8 -10.71 13.14 -10.06
N SER A 9 -11.81 12.96 -9.34
CA SER A 9 -13.10 13.57 -9.72
C SER A 9 -13.07 15.08 -9.50
N PHE A 10 -12.40 15.52 -8.45
CA PHE A 10 -12.10 16.92 -8.15
C PHE A 10 -10.59 17.11 -8.09
N PRO A 11 -10.00 17.95 -8.94
CA PRO A 11 -8.56 18.15 -8.91
C PRO A 11 -8.10 18.87 -7.63
N PRO A 12 -6.89 18.57 -7.12
CA PRO A 12 -6.38 19.08 -5.84
C PRO A 12 -6.40 20.61 -5.70
N TRP A 13 -6.14 21.35 -6.78
CA TRP A 13 -6.10 22.83 -6.74
C TRP A 13 -7.46 23.49 -6.50
N LEU A 14 -8.58 22.78 -6.65
CA LEU A 14 -9.90 23.34 -6.34
C LEU A 14 -10.16 23.47 -4.83
N TYR A 15 -9.40 22.76 -4.00
CA TYR A 15 -9.54 22.82 -2.56
C TYR A 15 -8.95 24.11 -1.95
N ASN A 16 -8.20 24.91 -2.73
CA ASN A 16 -7.53 26.14 -2.28
C ASN A 16 -6.69 25.94 -0.99
N ASP A 17 -6.13 24.74 -0.81
CA ASP A 17 -5.32 24.36 0.33
C ASP A 17 -3.95 23.86 -0.15
N GLU A 18 -2.89 24.56 0.23
CA GLU A 18 -1.51 24.21 -0.12
C GLU A 18 -1.09 22.85 0.43
N GLN A 19 -1.61 22.44 1.59
CA GLN A 19 -1.35 21.12 2.16
C GLN A 19 -1.94 20.02 1.27
N VAL A 20 -3.17 20.19 0.79
CA VAL A 20 -3.80 19.22 -0.13
C VAL A 20 -2.99 19.08 -1.42
N ILE A 21 -2.55 20.20 -1.99
CA ILE A 21 -1.72 20.21 -3.21
C ILE A 21 -0.39 19.50 -2.96
N ARG A 22 0.30 19.80 -1.84
CA ARG A 22 1.57 19.17 -1.47
C ARG A 22 1.43 17.66 -1.29
N ILE A 23 0.40 17.20 -0.57
CA ILE A 23 0.15 15.77 -0.34
C ILE A 23 -0.16 15.08 -1.67
N ALA A 24 -0.93 15.71 -2.56
CA ALA A 24 -1.20 15.16 -3.89
C ALA A 24 0.07 14.98 -4.72
N TYR A 25 1.02 15.93 -4.68
CA TYR A 25 2.32 15.77 -5.34
C TYR A 25 3.14 14.62 -4.77
N LYS A 26 3.28 14.53 -3.43
CA LYS A 26 3.97 13.42 -2.75
C LYS A 26 3.38 12.06 -3.15
N CYS A 27 2.05 11.99 -3.23
CA CYS A 27 1.31 10.83 -3.69
C CYS A 27 1.64 10.42 -5.15
N LEU A 28 1.81 11.39 -6.04
CA LEU A 28 2.22 11.15 -7.43
C LEU A 28 3.68 10.71 -7.54
N GLU A 29 4.58 11.27 -6.72
CA GLU A 29 5.99 10.84 -6.64
C GLU A 29 6.10 9.37 -6.21
N ILE A 30 5.32 8.96 -5.19
CA ILE A 30 5.24 7.56 -4.77
C ILE A 30 4.77 6.68 -5.93
N ARG A 31 3.72 7.08 -6.66
CA ARG A 31 3.24 6.28 -7.81
C ARG A 31 4.33 6.14 -8.88
N GLU A 32 5.01 7.23 -9.21
CA GLU A 32 6.05 7.22 -10.24
C GLU A 32 7.21 6.30 -9.85
N ARG A 33 7.61 6.30 -8.57
CA ARG A 33 8.59 5.35 -8.02
C ARG A 33 8.19 3.90 -8.26
N TYR A 34 6.91 3.57 -8.13
CA TYR A 34 6.37 2.21 -8.30
C TYR A 34 5.77 1.92 -9.68
N ARG A 35 6.01 2.79 -10.67
CA ARG A 35 5.43 2.63 -12.02
C ARG A 35 5.84 1.31 -12.67
N SER A 36 7.10 0.90 -12.53
CA SER A 36 7.59 -0.36 -13.10
C SER A 36 6.84 -1.57 -12.52
N ILE A 37 6.60 -1.59 -11.21
CA ILE A 37 5.85 -2.67 -10.53
C ILE A 37 4.38 -2.66 -10.93
N LEU A 38 3.76 -1.48 -11.08
CA LEU A 38 2.39 -1.36 -11.59
C LEU A 38 2.27 -1.91 -13.02
N LEU A 39 3.24 -1.64 -13.89
CA LEU A 39 3.23 -2.15 -15.26
C LEU A 39 3.48 -3.66 -15.30
N SER A 40 4.47 -4.16 -14.56
CA SER A 40 4.75 -5.60 -14.53
C SER A 40 3.58 -6.41 -13.98
N THR A 41 2.90 -5.91 -12.95
CA THR A 41 1.71 -6.57 -12.40
C THR A 41 0.51 -6.50 -13.35
N ALA A 42 0.39 -5.44 -14.15
CA ALA A 42 -0.63 -5.37 -15.20
C ALA A 42 -0.37 -6.39 -16.32
N GLU A 43 0.90 -6.55 -16.73
CA GLU A 43 1.33 -7.57 -17.69
C GLU A 43 1.04 -8.99 -17.16
N GLU A 44 1.39 -9.28 -15.90
CA GLU A 44 1.04 -10.55 -15.25
C GLU A 44 -0.47 -10.80 -15.23
N CYS A 45 -1.27 -9.76 -14.98
CA CYS A 45 -2.72 -9.87 -14.96
C CYS A 45 -3.28 -10.24 -16.34
N VAL A 46 -2.74 -9.67 -17.41
CA VAL A 46 -3.14 -10.01 -18.79
C VAL A 46 -2.69 -11.42 -19.15
N GLN A 47 -1.46 -11.79 -18.79
CA GLN A 47 -0.87 -13.07 -19.20
C GLN A 47 -1.43 -14.27 -18.43
N TYR A 48 -1.65 -14.12 -17.12
CA TYR A 48 -1.97 -15.23 -16.22
C TYR A 48 -3.31 -15.08 -15.51
N GLY A 49 -4.03 -13.97 -15.69
CA GLY A 49 -5.27 -13.69 -14.97
C GLY A 49 -5.08 -13.41 -13.48
N THR A 50 -3.85 -13.21 -13.01
CA THR A 50 -3.57 -12.93 -11.60
C THR A 50 -3.84 -11.45 -11.30
N PRO A 51 -4.70 -11.10 -10.34
CA PRO A 51 -5.07 -9.71 -10.12
C PRO A 51 -3.86 -8.88 -9.67
N MET A 52 -3.83 -7.60 -10.05
CA MET A 52 -2.76 -6.68 -9.66
C MET A 52 -2.79 -6.39 -8.15
N ILE A 53 -3.99 -6.08 -7.65
CA ILE A 53 -4.27 -5.96 -6.22
C ILE A 53 -4.71 -7.33 -5.72
N ARG A 54 -4.02 -7.81 -4.70
CA ARG A 54 -4.24 -9.11 -4.10
C ARG A 54 -4.57 -8.89 -2.62
N PRO A 55 -5.70 -9.38 -2.11
CA PRO A 55 -5.89 -9.45 -0.67
C PRO A 55 -4.85 -10.38 -0.05
N LEU A 56 -4.51 -10.22 1.23
CA LEU A 56 -3.40 -10.97 1.82
C LEU A 56 -3.60 -12.50 1.74
N TRP A 57 -4.83 -12.99 1.92
CA TRP A 57 -5.16 -14.41 1.79
C TRP A 57 -4.90 -14.98 0.38
N PHE A 58 -4.84 -14.14 -0.65
CA PHE A 58 -4.48 -14.58 -1.99
C PHE A 58 -3.00 -14.98 -2.06
N CYS A 59 -2.14 -14.33 -1.25
CA CYS A 59 -0.72 -14.62 -1.18
C CYS A 59 -0.42 -15.76 -0.20
N ASP A 60 -1.20 -15.90 0.87
CA ASP A 60 -1.14 -17.03 1.81
C ASP A 60 -2.54 -17.43 2.29
N PRO A 61 -3.17 -18.45 1.67
CA PRO A 61 -4.52 -18.86 2.02
C PRO A 61 -4.60 -19.68 3.32
N TYR A 62 -3.47 -20.07 3.91
CA TYR A 62 -3.43 -20.90 5.12
C TYR A 62 -3.18 -20.07 6.38
N ASP A 63 -2.77 -18.82 6.24
CA ASP A 63 -2.61 -17.90 7.35
C ASP A 63 -3.96 -17.32 7.81
N ALA A 64 -4.32 -17.62 9.06
CA ALA A 64 -5.55 -17.16 9.67
C ALA A 64 -5.64 -15.64 9.77
N ASN A 65 -4.50 -14.93 9.90
CA ASN A 65 -4.49 -13.47 9.97
C ASN A 65 -4.70 -12.85 8.58
N ALA A 66 -4.07 -13.39 7.55
CA ALA A 66 -4.31 -13.00 6.16
C ALA A 66 -5.77 -13.18 5.72
N LEU A 67 -6.45 -14.21 6.22
CA LEU A 67 -7.87 -14.48 5.93
C LEU A 67 -8.83 -13.43 6.49
N ILE A 68 -8.49 -12.80 7.62
CA ILE A 68 -9.32 -11.78 8.28
C ILE A 68 -8.85 -10.35 8.01
N CYS A 69 -7.79 -10.17 7.22
CA CYS A 69 -7.27 -8.85 6.92
C CYS A 69 -8.12 -8.16 5.83
N GLU A 70 -8.72 -7.03 6.19
CA GLU A 70 -9.63 -6.27 5.32
C GLU A 70 -9.02 -4.95 4.80
N ASN A 71 -8.05 -4.41 5.55
CA ASN A 71 -7.59 -3.03 5.39
C ASN A 71 -6.21 -2.92 4.73
N GLU A 72 -5.60 -4.04 4.35
CA GLU A 72 -4.30 -4.11 3.71
C GLU A 72 -4.40 -4.90 2.41
N TYR A 73 -3.53 -4.60 1.48
CA TYR A 73 -3.46 -5.34 0.24
C TYR A 73 -2.04 -5.44 -0.30
N MET A 74 -1.82 -6.47 -1.09
CA MET A 74 -0.62 -6.70 -1.85
C MET A 74 -0.76 -6.09 -3.24
N LEU A 75 0.25 -5.38 -3.71
CA LEU A 75 0.42 -5.01 -5.12
C LEU A 75 1.46 -5.96 -5.73
N GLY A 76 0.99 -6.87 -6.57
CA GLY A 76 1.80 -8.01 -7.00
C GLY A 76 2.16 -8.91 -5.81
N ASN A 77 3.38 -9.45 -5.81
CA ASN A 77 3.87 -10.34 -4.74
C ASN A 77 4.78 -9.63 -3.71
N ASN A 78 5.20 -8.40 -4.00
CA ASN A 78 6.37 -7.80 -3.34
C ASN A 78 6.09 -6.51 -2.59
N LEU A 79 4.92 -5.90 -2.76
CA LEU A 79 4.55 -4.66 -2.07
C LEU A 79 3.31 -4.88 -1.24
N LEU A 80 3.41 -4.61 0.06
CA LEU A 80 2.27 -4.52 0.96
C LEU A 80 1.93 -3.05 1.19
N ILE A 81 0.65 -2.72 1.05
CA ILE A 81 0.12 -1.36 1.24
C ILE A 81 -0.95 -1.41 2.33
N ALA A 82 -0.80 -0.56 3.33
CA ALA A 82 -1.75 -0.41 4.43
C ALA A 82 -2.31 1.03 4.45
N PRO A 83 -3.38 1.33 3.69
CA PRO A 83 -3.98 2.66 3.66
C PRO A 83 -4.54 3.09 5.01
N VAL A 84 -4.44 4.38 5.32
CA VAL A 84 -5.12 5.00 6.46
C VAL A 84 -6.58 5.26 6.07
N LEU A 85 -7.52 4.49 6.62
CA LEU A 85 -8.94 4.55 6.25
C LEU A 85 -9.81 5.30 7.28
N GLU A 86 -9.34 5.42 8.51
CA GLU A 86 -10.06 6.07 9.60
C GLU A 86 -9.67 7.55 9.73
N GLU A 87 -10.67 8.40 9.95
CA GLU A 87 -10.45 9.82 10.18
C GLU A 87 -9.65 10.06 11.46
N ASN A 88 -8.67 10.98 11.42
CA ASN A 88 -7.82 11.33 12.56
C ASN A 88 -7.00 10.18 13.15
N ALA A 89 -6.84 9.07 12.42
CA ALA A 89 -5.97 7.98 12.83
C ALA A 89 -4.52 8.45 12.93
N ASN A 90 -3.89 8.13 14.07
CA ASN A 90 -2.48 8.40 14.34
C ASN A 90 -1.64 7.11 14.39
N GLN A 91 -2.30 5.95 14.40
CA GLN A 91 -1.69 4.64 14.42
C GLN A 91 -2.54 3.66 13.60
N LEU A 92 -1.89 2.69 12.95
CA LEU A 92 -2.51 1.55 12.32
C LEU A 92 -1.98 0.26 12.96
N ASN A 93 -2.83 -0.74 13.11
CA ASN A 93 -2.38 -2.10 13.38
C ASN A 93 -2.17 -2.81 12.04
N ILE A 94 -0.90 -2.97 11.63
CA ILE A 94 -0.53 -3.50 10.31
C ILE A 94 -0.07 -4.94 10.46
N TYR A 95 -0.73 -5.90 9.80
CA TYR A 95 -0.29 -7.27 9.71
C TYR A 95 0.70 -7.46 8.55
N LEU A 96 1.85 -8.06 8.83
CA LEU A 96 2.83 -8.40 7.80
C LEU A 96 2.82 -9.93 7.62
N PRO A 97 2.52 -10.46 6.43
CA PRO A 97 2.58 -11.90 6.16
C PRO A 97 3.99 -12.45 6.33
N GLN A 98 4.15 -13.78 6.29
CA GLN A 98 5.46 -14.43 6.36
C GLN A 98 6.50 -13.79 5.42
N GLY A 99 7.73 -13.59 5.91
CA GLY A 99 8.83 -12.99 5.15
C GLY A 99 9.52 -11.87 5.91
N LYS A 100 10.32 -11.07 5.21
CA LYS A 100 10.92 -9.84 5.75
C LYS A 100 10.44 -8.67 4.91
N TRP A 101 10.16 -7.57 5.59
CA TRP A 101 9.46 -6.44 5.00
C TRP A 101 10.19 -5.16 5.35
N LYS A 102 10.72 -4.48 4.34
CA LYS A 102 11.37 -3.19 4.51
C LYS A 102 10.34 -2.07 4.35
N CYS A 103 10.16 -1.25 5.38
CA CYS A 103 9.32 -0.07 5.25
C CYS A 103 10.06 1.02 4.47
N ILE A 104 9.37 1.65 3.52
CA ILE A 104 9.96 2.67 2.64
C ILE A 104 10.21 4.02 3.33
N ARG A 105 9.58 4.23 4.50
CA ARG A 105 9.58 5.52 5.20
C ARG A 105 10.76 5.63 6.14
N ASP A 106 10.98 4.58 6.94
CA ASP A 106 12.03 4.54 7.96
C ASP A 106 13.18 3.58 7.59
N GLU A 107 13.08 2.90 6.45
CA GLU A 107 14.05 1.92 5.94
C GLU A 107 14.27 0.73 6.88
N GLN A 108 13.45 0.56 7.91
CA GLN A 108 13.54 -0.54 8.87
C GLN A 108 13.00 -1.83 8.27
N VAL A 109 13.60 -2.94 8.66
CA VAL A 109 13.16 -4.29 8.29
C VAL A 109 12.34 -4.87 9.43
N TYR A 110 11.12 -5.27 9.10
CA TYR A 110 10.16 -5.91 9.98
C TYR A 110 10.12 -7.41 9.66
N GLU A 111 10.02 -8.23 10.71
CA GLU A 111 9.83 -9.67 10.55
C GLU A 111 8.33 -9.95 10.35
N GLY A 112 8.02 -10.78 9.37
CA GLY A 112 6.65 -11.13 9.03
C GLY A 112 5.98 -12.07 10.02
N ASN A 113 4.77 -12.48 9.66
CA ASN A 113 3.84 -13.29 10.44
C ASN A 113 3.45 -12.68 11.80
N GLN A 114 3.35 -11.35 11.86
CA GLN A 114 2.92 -10.63 13.06
C GLN A 114 2.36 -9.25 12.71
N SER A 115 1.66 -8.65 13.67
CA SER A 115 1.14 -7.29 13.54
C SER A 115 2.02 -6.28 14.26
N TYR A 116 2.08 -5.07 13.70
CA TYR A 116 2.83 -3.94 14.23
C TYR A 116 1.92 -2.73 14.43
N LEU A 117 2.04 -2.08 15.59
CA LEU A 117 1.43 -0.78 15.82
C LEU A 117 2.29 0.30 15.16
N TYR A 118 1.83 0.80 14.02
CA TYR A 118 2.58 1.69 13.14
C TYR A 118 2.04 3.12 13.20
N SER A 119 2.86 4.08 13.62
CA SER A 119 2.44 5.49 13.70
C SER A 119 2.34 6.13 12.32
N VAL A 120 1.24 6.83 12.06
CA VAL A 120 0.93 7.47 10.78
C VAL A 120 0.52 8.92 10.98
N THR A 121 0.78 9.74 9.96
CA THR A 121 0.26 11.10 9.80
C THR A 121 -0.64 11.15 8.56
N ILE A 122 -1.33 12.28 8.37
CA ILE A 122 -2.16 12.51 7.18
C ILE A 122 -1.38 12.44 5.86
N GLU A 123 -0.05 12.59 5.90
CA GLU A 123 0.79 12.54 4.71
C GLU A 123 1.40 11.16 4.45
N ASP A 124 1.13 10.18 5.32
CA ASP A 124 1.75 8.87 5.24
C ASP A 124 0.87 7.87 4.49
N ILE A 125 1.54 7.10 3.64
CA ILE A 125 0.98 5.89 3.03
C ILE A 125 1.97 4.79 3.37
N PRO A 126 1.70 3.97 4.40
CA PRO A 126 2.55 2.85 4.74
C PRO A 126 2.67 1.88 3.56
N VAL A 127 3.93 1.67 3.13
CA VAL A 127 4.30 0.73 2.08
C VAL A 127 5.49 -0.07 2.58
N PHE A 128 5.40 -1.38 2.40
CA PHE A 128 6.44 -2.32 2.79
C PHE A 128 6.86 -3.15 1.58
N GLU A 129 8.16 -3.17 1.32
CA GLU A 129 8.76 -3.96 0.26
C GLU A 129 9.24 -5.29 0.83
N ARG A 130 8.91 -6.39 0.17
CA ARG A 130 9.42 -7.70 0.55
C ARG A 130 10.91 -7.80 0.22
N CYS A 131 11.71 -8.25 1.19
CA CYS A 131 13.16 -8.50 1.03
C CYS A 131 13.45 -9.88 0.43
#